data_AF-A0A067SG03-F1
#
_entry.id   AF-A0A067SG03-F1
#
_cell.length_a   1.000
_cell.length_b   1.000
_cell.length_c   1.000
_cell.angle_alpha   90.00
_cell.angle_beta   90.00
_cell.angle_gamma   90.00
#
_symmetry.space_group_name_H-M   'P 1'
#
loop_
_entity.id
_entity.type
_entity.pdbx_description
1 polymer ?
#
loop_
_entity_poly.entity_id
_entity_poly.type
_entity_poly.pdbx_seq_one_letter_code
_entity_poly.pdbx_strand_id
1 'polypeptide(L)'
;MFDALPALTAPPPTELHSELERYLNTDIEDVTDPIRWWYERKTTYPRLHRMALDYLTIPATSVDVERVFSQGRLLLSHVRSRLCQFSLHAP
;
A
#
# COMPACT_ATOMS: atom_id res chain seq x y z
N MET A 1 2.82 -19.55 7.13
CA MET A 1 2.04 -18.48 7.84
C MET A 1 1.25 -17.60 6.87
N PHE A 2 1.59 -17.59 5.57
CA PHE A 2 0.87 -16.87 4.52
C PHE A 2 0.17 -17.81 3.52
N ASP A 3 0.03 -19.08 3.87
CA ASP A 3 -0.36 -20.14 2.92
C ASP A 3 -1.88 -20.32 2.78
N ALA A 4 -2.69 -19.56 3.53
CA ALA A 4 -4.13 -19.71 3.58
C ALA A 4 -4.88 -18.37 3.63
N LEU A 5 -4.51 -17.42 2.77
CA LEU A 5 -5.38 -16.30 2.43
C LEU A 5 -6.31 -16.75 1.30
N PRO A 6 -7.63 -16.92 1.52
CA PRO A 6 -8.57 -17.25 0.44
C PRO A 6 -8.60 -16.19 -0.67
N ALA A 7 -8.04 -14.99 -0.42
CA ALA A 7 -7.80 -13.95 -1.43
C ALA A 7 -6.77 -14.35 -2.50
N LEU A 8 -5.86 -15.30 -2.22
CA LEU A 8 -4.81 -15.78 -3.12
C LEU A 8 -5.15 -17.11 -3.80
N THR A 9 -6.38 -17.63 -3.65
CA THR A 9 -6.82 -18.82 -4.40
C THR A 9 -6.87 -18.43 -5.88
N ALA A 10 -5.76 -18.62 -6.58
CA ALA A 10 -5.58 -18.26 -7.97
C ALA A 10 -6.63 -19.00 -8.80
N PRO A 11 -7.61 -18.29 -9.38
CA PRO A 11 -8.58 -18.94 -10.23
C PRO A 11 -7.90 -19.22 -11.59
N PRO A 12 -8.53 -19.98 -12.50
CA PRO A 12 -7.89 -20.42 -13.72
C PRO A 12 -7.25 -19.21 -14.46
N PRO A 13 -5.98 -19.32 -14.90
CA PRO A 13 -5.20 -18.22 -15.50
C PRO A 13 -5.90 -17.49 -16.65
N THR A 14 -6.84 -18.18 -17.30
CA THR A 14 -7.61 -17.72 -18.46
C THR A 14 -8.40 -16.43 -18.20
N GLU A 15 -8.98 -16.25 -17.01
CA GLU A 15 -9.82 -15.07 -16.74
C GLU A 15 -8.99 -13.80 -16.47
N LEU A 16 -7.86 -13.94 -15.78
CA LEU A 16 -6.91 -12.83 -15.59
C LEU A 16 -6.33 -12.34 -16.90
N HIS A 17 -5.94 -13.28 -17.77
CA HIS A 17 -5.44 -12.95 -19.10
C HIS A 17 -6.48 -12.16 -19.90
N SER A 18 -7.76 -12.56 -19.83
CA SER A 18 -8.85 -11.85 -20.51
C SER A 18 -9.14 -10.45 -19.94
N GLU A 19 -9.00 -10.24 -18.62
CA GLU A 19 -9.12 -8.90 -18.01
C GLU A 19 -7.99 -7.98 -18.45
N LEU A 20 -6.76 -8.50 -18.47
CA LEU A 20 -5.57 -7.75 -18.87
C LEU A 20 -5.64 -7.36 -20.34
N GLU A 21 -5.98 -8.28 -21.23
CA GLU A 21 -6.15 -8.00 -22.66
C GLU A 21 -7.23 -6.95 -22.90
N ARG A 22 -8.36 -7.03 -22.17
CA ARG A 22 -9.41 -6.01 -22.24
C ARG A 22 -8.91 -4.62 -21.84
N TYR A 23 -8.16 -4.54 -20.75
CA TYR A 23 -7.58 -3.27 -20.29
C TYR A 23 -6.57 -2.72 -21.31
N LEU A 24 -5.68 -3.55 -21.84
CA LEU A 24 -4.67 -3.14 -22.82
C LEU A 24 -5.26 -2.71 -24.18
N ASN A 25 -6.45 -3.20 -24.52
CA ASN A 25 -7.19 -2.78 -25.71
C ASN A 25 -8.10 -1.57 -25.48
N THR A 26 -8.18 -1.04 -24.26
CA THR A 26 -8.94 0.18 -23.96
C THR A 26 -8.09 1.41 -24.31
N ASP A 27 -8.75 2.49 -24.74
CA ASP A 27 -8.07 3.75 -25.01
C ASP A 27 -7.36 4.30 -23.76
N ILE A 28 -6.25 5.01 -23.98
CA ILE A 28 -5.48 5.62 -22.90
C ILE A 28 -6.27 6.80 -22.33
N GLU A 29 -6.65 6.69 -21.06
CA GLU A 29 -7.26 7.77 -20.28
C GLU A 29 -6.17 8.54 -19.51
N ASP A 30 -6.22 9.87 -19.51
CA ASP A 30 -5.41 10.69 -18.60
C ASP A 30 -6.08 10.73 -17.22
N VAL A 31 -5.42 10.12 -16.23
CA VAL A 31 -6.01 9.86 -14.91
C VAL A 31 -5.19 10.57 -13.83
N THR A 32 -5.83 11.52 -13.14
CA THR A 32 -5.19 12.29 -12.05
C THR A 32 -4.96 11.47 -10.77
N ASP A 33 -5.88 10.56 -10.45
CA ASP A 33 -5.82 9.70 -9.26
C ASP A 33 -5.96 8.23 -9.69
N PRO A 34 -4.85 7.54 -10.00
CA PRO A 34 -4.89 6.16 -10.50
C PRO A 34 -5.41 5.18 -9.45
N ILE A 35 -5.19 5.45 -8.16
CA ILE A 35 -5.69 4.60 -7.06
C ILE A 35 -7.22 4.62 -7.04
N ARG A 36 -7.81 5.81 -7.09
CA ARG A 36 -9.27 5.96 -7.15
C ARG A 36 -9.86 5.35 -8.42
N TRP A 37 -9.21 5.57 -9.55
CA TRP A 37 -9.65 5.02 -10.83
C TRP A 37 -9.75 3.48 -10.82
N TRP A 38 -8.72 2.81 -10.27
CA TRP A 38 -8.74 1.35 -10.11
C TRP A 38 -9.79 0.88 -9.10
N TYR A 39 -10.00 1.64 -8.03
CA TYR A 39 -11.01 1.33 -7.03
C TYR A 39 -12.44 1.40 -7.60
N GLU A 40 -12.73 2.42 -8.40
CA GLU A 40 -14.04 2.59 -9.06
C GLU A 40 -14.33 1.48 -10.08
N ARG A 41 -13.29 0.97 -10.74
CA ARG A 41 -13.40 -0.10 -11.77
C ARG A 41 -13.25 -1.52 -11.22
N LYS A 42 -13.36 -1.72 -9.90
CA LYS A 42 -13.31 -3.05 -9.28
C LYS A 42 -14.37 -4.03 -9.77
N THR A 43 -15.49 -3.54 -10.31
CA THR A 43 -16.55 -4.39 -10.90
C THR A 43 -16.20 -4.85 -12.31
N THR A 44 -15.55 -3.99 -13.09
CA THR A 44 -15.10 -4.27 -14.47
C THR A 44 -13.84 -5.15 -14.48
N TYR A 45 -12.96 -4.93 -13.51
CA TYR A 45 -11.65 -5.57 -13.37
C TYR A 45 -11.48 -6.19 -11.98
N PRO A 46 -12.29 -7.19 -11.60
CA PRO A 46 -12.34 -7.72 -10.23
C PRO A 46 -11.04 -8.33 -9.72
N ARG A 47 -10.08 -8.66 -10.61
CA ARG A 47 -8.77 -9.12 -10.18
C ARG A 47 -7.66 -8.16 -10.55
N LEU A 48 -7.71 -7.60 -11.76
CA LEU A 48 -6.68 -6.67 -12.22
C LEU A 48 -6.60 -5.41 -11.34
N HIS A 49 -7.73 -4.94 -10.77
CA HIS A 49 -7.69 -3.81 -9.82
C HIS A 49 -6.89 -4.10 -8.56
N ARG A 50 -6.90 -5.34 -8.06
CA ARG A 50 -6.15 -5.70 -6.84
C ARG A 50 -4.65 -5.63 -7.10
N MET A 51 -4.21 -6.26 -8.20
CA MET A 51 -2.81 -6.19 -8.62
C MET A 51 -2.38 -4.74 -8.86
N ALA A 52 -3.18 -3.96 -9.58
CA ALA A 52 -2.86 -2.57 -9.86
C ALA A 52 -2.73 -1.73 -8.57
N LEU A 53 -3.64 -1.91 -7.61
CA LEU A 53 -3.55 -1.25 -6.30
C LEU A 53 -2.32 -1.70 -5.51
N ASP A 54 -2.00 -3.00 -5.51
CA ASP A 54 -0.81 -3.53 -4.86
C ASP A 54 0.46 -2.88 -5.42
N TYR A 55 0.54 -2.65 -6.74
CA TYR A 55 1.68 -1.94 -7.34
C TYR A 55 1.67 -0.42 -7.08
N LEU A 56 0.53 0.22 -7.22
CA LEU A 56 0.40 1.69 -7.09
C LEU A 56 0.55 2.18 -5.64
N THR A 57 0.31 1.32 -4.66
CA THR A 57 0.45 1.65 -3.24
C THR A 57 1.88 1.44 -2.71
N ILE A 58 2.77 0.84 -3.49
CA ILE A 58 4.19 0.74 -3.11
C ILE A 58 4.79 2.15 -3.14
N PRO A 59 5.32 2.64 -2.00
CA PRO A 59 5.97 3.94 -1.98
C PRO A 59 7.16 3.94 -2.94
N ALA A 60 7.22 4.96 -3.80
CA ALA A 60 8.21 5.05 -4.87
C ALA A 60 9.66 5.16 -4.37
N THR A 61 9.86 5.47 -3.08
CA THR A 61 11.19 5.64 -2.49
C THR A 61 11.29 5.04 -1.10
N SER A 62 12.47 4.51 -0.76
CA SER A 62 12.81 4.09 0.61
C SER A 62 12.80 5.25 1.61
N VAL A 63 12.85 6.50 1.12
CA VAL A 63 12.86 7.73 1.93
C VAL A 63 11.58 7.89 2.76
N ASP A 64 10.42 7.47 2.23
CA ASP A 64 9.16 7.51 2.99
C ASP A 64 9.17 6.53 4.17
N VAL A 65 9.76 5.36 3.97
CA VAL A 65 9.95 4.36 5.03
C VAL A 65 10.93 4.90 6.08
N GLU A 66 12.07 5.46 5.66
CA GLU A 66 13.05 6.07 6.56
C GLU A 66 12.51 7.29 7.31
N ARG A 67 11.62 8.09 6.70
CA ARG A 67 10.94 9.20 7.36
C ARG A 67 10.03 8.69 8.48
N VAL A 68 9.24 7.65 8.24
CA VAL A 68 8.38 7.05 9.28
C VAL A 68 9.23 6.47 10.41
N PHE A 69 10.32 5.76 10.09
CA PHE A 69 11.23 5.21 11.11
C PHE A 69 11.99 6.28 11.89
N SER A 70 12.46 7.35 11.25
CA SER A 70 13.16 8.46 11.91
C SER A 70 12.23 9.27 12.80
N GLN A 71 11.00 9.56 12.35
CA GLN A 71 9.97 10.19 13.17
C GLN A 71 9.63 9.33 14.40
N GLY A 72 9.47 8.01 14.23
CA GLY A 72 9.25 7.08 15.34
C GLY A 72 10.39 7.09 16.36
N ARG A 73 11.64 7.10 15.90
CA ARG A 73 12.83 7.21 16.78
C ARG A 73 12.90 8.55 17.52
N LEU A 74 12.55 9.66 16.88
CA LEU A 74 12.54 10.97 17.51
C LEU A 74 11.47 11.06 18.61
N LEU A 75 10.27 10.53 18.37
CA LEU A 75 9.20 10.48 19.36
C LEU A 75 9.60 9.60 20.56
N LEU A 76 10.14 8.40 20.32
CA LEU A 76 10.60 7.51 21.39
C LEU A 76 11.76 8.12 22.20
N SER A 77 12.69 8.79 21.53
CA SER A 77 13.78 9.51 22.19
C SER A 77 13.24 10.66 23.06
N HIS A 78 12.29 11.44 22.55
CA HIS A 78 11.69 12.57 23.27
C HIS A 78 10.91 12.12 24.51
N VAL A 79 10.14 11.02 24.40
CA VAL A 79 9.42 10.43 25.54
C VAL A 79 10.40 9.95 26.62
N ARG A 80 11.51 9.30 26.24
CA ARG A 80 12.55 8.87 27.19
C ARG A 80 13.28 10.04 27.84
N SER A 81 13.58 11.10 27.09
CA SER A 81 14.21 12.32 27.62
C SER A 81 13.30 13.06 28.62
N ARG A 82 11.98 13.08 28.36
CA ARG A 82 10.97 13.69 29.26
C ARG A 82 10.85 12.93 30.58
N LEU A 83 10.84 11.60 30.55
CA LEU A 83 10.80 10.77 31.75
C LEU A 83 12.07 10.92 32.60
N CYS A 84 13.24 11.03 31.97
CA CYS A 84 14.50 11.26 32.66
C CYS A 84 14.57 12.65 33.31
N GLN A 85 14.08 13.70 32.63
CA GLN A 85 13.95 15.04 33.22
C GLN A 85 12.97 15.07 34.41
N PHE A 86 11.86 14.35 34.34
CA PHE A 86 10.89 14.29 35.43
C PHE A 86 11.43 13.54 36.66
N SER A 87 12.19 12.47 36.43
CA SER A 87 12.79 11.66 37.51
C SER A 87 13.98 12.32 38.20
N LEU A 88 14.63 13.32 37.59
CA LEU A 88 15.75 14.08 38.17
C LEU A 88 15.31 15.24 39.07
N HIS A 89 13.99 15.48 39.21
CA HIS A 89 13.45 16.56 40.04
C HIS A 89 12.52 16.07 41.18
N ALA A 90 12.58 14.79 41.55
CA ALA A 90 11.85 14.28 42.70
C ALA A 90 12.72 14.38 43.98
N PRO A 91 12.33 15.16 45.00
CA PRO A 91 13.01 15.28 46.29
C PRO A 91 12.80 14.08 47.22
#